data_AF-A0A2P0QL33-F1
#
_entry.id   AF-A0A2P0QL33-F1
#
_cell.length_a   1.000
_cell.length_b   1.000
_cell.length_c   1.000
_cell.angle_alpha   90.00
_cell.angle_beta   90.00
_cell.angle_gamma   90.00
#
_symmetry.space_group_name_H-M   'P 1'
#
loop_
_entity.id
_entity.type
_entity.pdbx_description
1 polymer ?
#
loop_
_entity_poly.entity_id
_entity_poly.type
_entity_poly.pdbx_seq_one_letter_code
_entity_poly.pdbx_strand_id
1 'polypeptide(L)'
;IVPYIYSPSISVCAIQWAIGLELALMAKDPMRCFITTDHPNAGPFTRYPRVIKWLMSAKARETQINAFKHKDKVLSQTSIGTQDREISLYELAQMTRAGPAKSLG
;
A
#
# COMPACT_ATOMS: atom_id res chain seq x y z
N ILE A 1 14.60 -19.89 0.97
CA ILE A 1 14.53 -18.75 0.02
C ILE A 1 13.85 -19.25 -1.24
N VAL A 2 12.78 -18.58 -1.69
CA VAL A 2 11.99 -19.00 -2.87
C VAL A 2 11.63 -17.75 -3.69
N PRO A 3 11.90 -17.72 -5.00
CA PRO A 3 11.46 -16.62 -5.85
C PRO A 3 9.93 -16.57 -5.94
N TYR A 4 9.36 -15.37 -5.92
CA TYR A 4 7.91 -15.16 -6.04
C TYR A 4 7.61 -14.02 -7.01
N ILE A 5 6.61 -14.21 -7.87
CA ILE A 5 6.19 -13.21 -8.86
C ILE A 5 4.83 -12.66 -8.46
N TYR A 6 4.80 -11.40 -8.02
CA TYR A 6 3.56 -10.66 -7.83
C TYR A 6 3.05 -10.13 -9.17
N SER A 7 2.06 -10.81 -9.74
CA SER A 7 1.50 -10.46 -11.05
C SER A 7 0.15 -9.74 -10.91
N PRO A 8 -0.09 -8.62 -11.65
CA PRO A 8 -1.40 -7.97 -11.69
C PRO A 8 -2.49 -8.83 -12.35
N SER A 9 -2.09 -9.92 -13.01
CA SER A 9 -2.99 -10.92 -13.59
C SER A 9 -3.44 -11.98 -12.59
N ILE A 10 -2.91 -12.00 -11.36
CA ILE A 10 -3.27 -12.96 -10.31
C ILE A 10 -4.09 -12.22 -9.25
N SER A 11 -5.33 -12.67 -9.01
CA SER A 11 -6.25 -12.01 -8.07
C SER A 11 -5.66 -11.91 -6.66
N VAL A 12 -5.00 -12.96 -6.16
CA VAL A 12 -4.37 -12.97 -4.83
C VAL A 12 -3.33 -11.85 -4.68
N CYS A 13 -2.45 -11.66 -5.67
CA CYS A 13 -1.44 -10.59 -5.63
C CYS A 13 -2.09 -9.19 -5.63
N ALA A 14 -3.15 -9.00 -6.40
CA ALA A 14 -3.88 -7.74 -6.45
C ALA A 14 -4.64 -7.45 -5.13
N ILE A 15 -5.19 -8.48 -4.49
CA ILE A 15 -5.82 -8.38 -3.17
C ILE A 15 -4.78 -8.06 -2.09
N GLN A 16 -3.61 -8.71 -2.10
CA GLN A 16 -2.52 -8.39 -1.19
C GLN A 16 -2.04 -6.94 -1.33
N TRP A 17 -1.96 -6.43 -2.56
CA TRP A 17 -1.67 -5.02 -2.83
C TRP A 17 -2.71 -4.09 -2.19
N ALA A 18 -4.01 -4.40 -2.35
CA ALA A 18 -5.09 -3.62 -1.78
C ALA A 18 -5.05 -3.62 -0.24
N ILE A 19 -4.91 -4.80 0.38
CA ILE A 19 -4.82 -4.95 1.85
C ILE A 19 -3.68 -4.11 2.43
N GLY A 20 -2.50 -4.12 1.79
CA GLY A 20 -1.37 -3.33 2.26
C GLY A 20 -1.66 -1.81 2.29
N LEU A 21 -2.38 -1.31 1.28
CA LEU A 21 -2.77 0.10 1.25
C LEU A 21 -3.91 0.42 2.22
N GLU A 22 -4.89 -0.46 2.36
CA GLU A 22 -6.01 -0.30 3.30
C GLU A 22 -5.52 -0.15 4.73
N LEU A 23 -4.54 -0.95 5.17
CA LEU A 23 -3.96 -0.83 6.50
C LEU A 23 -3.43 0.59 6.78
N ALA A 24 -2.71 1.17 5.82
CA ALA A 24 -2.18 2.52 5.93
C ALA A 24 -3.27 3.61 5.81
N LEU A 25 -4.25 3.40 4.93
CA LEU A 25 -5.36 4.34 4.71
C LEU A 25 -6.37 4.34 5.87
N MET A 26 -6.51 3.23 6.59
CA MET A 26 -7.41 3.10 7.74
C MET A 26 -6.69 3.32 9.08
N ALA A 27 -5.38 3.55 9.06
CA ALA A 27 -4.61 3.82 10.26
C ALA A 27 -5.13 5.09 10.98
N LYS A 28 -5.58 4.92 12.22
CA LYS A 28 -6.02 6.04 13.08
C LYS A 28 -4.85 6.86 13.61
N ASP A 29 -3.72 6.21 13.83
CA ASP A 29 -2.49 6.83 14.29
C ASP A 29 -1.35 6.55 13.29
N PRO A 30 -0.98 7.53 12.45
CA PRO A 30 0.13 7.41 11.49
C PRO A 30 1.50 7.21 12.16
N MET A 31 1.66 7.55 13.45
CA MET A 31 2.91 7.27 14.19
C MET A 31 3.06 5.78 14.56
N ARG A 32 2.05 4.94 14.28
CA ARG A 32 2.01 3.51 14.61
C ARG A 32 1.83 2.60 13.40
N CYS A 33 1.85 3.15 12.19
CA CYS A 33 1.77 2.40 10.95
C CYS A 33 2.94 2.79 10.06
N PHE A 34 3.84 1.84 9.78
CA PHE A 34 5.11 2.14 9.08
C PHE A 34 5.08 1.65 7.64
N ILE A 35 5.57 2.48 6.72
CA ILE A 35 5.63 2.12 5.30
C ILE A 35 6.84 1.23 5.05
N THR A 36 6.59 -0.04 4.76
CA THR A 36 7.62 -1.04 4.45
C THR A 36 7.17 -1.93 3.30
N THR A 37 8.12 -2.63 2.67
CA THR A 37 7.85 -3.68 1.68
C THR A 37 8.42 -5.02 2.13
N ASP A 38 8.72 -5.14 3.44
CA ASP A 38 9.40 -6.30 4.03
C ASP A 38 10.55 -6.79 3.13
N HIS A 39 11.48 -5.89 2.83
CA HIS A 39 12.40 -6.07 1.71
C HIS A 39 13.17 -7.41 1.81
N PRO A 40 13.21 -8.24 0.75
CA PRO A 40 12.60 -8.08 -0.59
C PRO A 40 11.23 -8.77 -0.79
N ASN A 41 10.62 -9.31 0.27
CA ASN A 41 9.50 -10.26 0.23
C ASN A 41 8.23 -9.72 -0.43
N ALA A 42 7.81 -8.48 -0.13
CA ALA A 42 6.69 -7.83 -0.81
C ALA A 42 7.15 -6.89 -1.96
N GLY A 43 8.47 -6.66 -2.06
CA GLY A 43 9.09 -5.91 -3.13
C GLY A 43 10.40 -5.23 -2.72
N PRO A 44 11.18 -4.72 -3.70
CA PRO A 44 12.40 -3.99 -3.40
C PRO A 44 12.08 -2.63 -2.76
N PHE A 45 12.88 -2.21 -1.76
CA PHE A 45 12.70 -0.93 -1.06
C PHE A 45 12.75 0.28 -2.00
N THR A 46 13.39 0.14 -3.17
CA THR A 46 13.39 1.15 -4.24
C THR A 46 11.99 1.46 -4.78
N ARG A 47 10.97 0.67 -4.43
CA ARG A 47 9.56 0.93 -4.76
C ARG A 47 8.81 1.77 -3.73
N TYR A 48 9.42 2.20 -2.62
CA TYR A 48 8.77 3.09 -1.66
C TYR A 48 8.12 4.33 -2.30
N PRO A 49 8.77 5.05 -3.24
CA PRO A 49 8.12 6.18 -3.91
C PRO A 49 6.81 5.82 -4.64
N ARG A 50 6.71 4.59 -5.16
CA ARG A 50 5.49 4.08 -5.82
C ARG A 50 4.39 3.77 -4.80
N VAL A 51 4.73 3.18 -3.66
CA VAL A 51 3.78 2.95 -2.56
C VAL A 51 3.25 4.29 -2.04
N ILE A 52 4.15 5.26 -1.85
CA ILE A 52 3.80 6.62 -1.42
C ILE A 52 2.84 7.27 -2.43
N LYS A 53 3.11 7.16 -3.74
CA LYS A 53 2.21 7.66 -4.78
C LYS A 53 0.79 7.09 -4.64
N TRP A 54 0.65 5.80 -4.34
CA TRP A 54 -0.66 5.18 -4.16
C TRP A 54 -1.37 5.64 -2.87
N LEU A 55 -0.63 5.88 -1.79
CA LEU A 55 -1.23 6.38 -0.54
C LEU A 55 -1.67 7.85 -0.65
N MET A 56 -0.96 8.64 -1.44
CA MET A 56 -1.20 10.08 -1.61
C MET A 56 -2.11 10.43 -2.79
N SER A 57 -2.49 9.47 -3.64
CA SER A 57 -3.30 9.76 -4.81
C SER A 57 -4.34 8.66 -5.08
N ALA A 58 -5.61 8.96 -4.83
CA ALA A 58 -6.75 8.11 -5.16
C ALA A 58 -6.81 7.83 -6.66
N LYS A 59 -6.54 8.82 -7.51
CA LYS A 59 -6.43 8.65 -8.98
C LYS A 59 -5.33 7.66 -9.37
N ALA A 60 -4.20 7.67 -8.66
CA ALA A 60 -3.13 6.70 -8.91
C ALA A 60 -3.53 5.27 -8.47
N ARG A 61 -4.30 5.14 -7.38
CA ARG A 61 -4.88 3.84 -6.98
C ARG A 61 -5.90 3.36 -8.00
N GLU A 62 -6.80 4.21 -8.43
CA GLU A 62 -7.81 3.90 -9.46
C GLU A 62 -7.15 3.41 -10.76
N THR A 63 -6.11 4.11 -11.21
CA THR A 63 -5.31 3.69 -12.39
C THR A 63 -4.76 2.28 -12.21
N GLN A 64 -4.24 1.96 -11.02
CA GLN A 64 -3.70 0.63 -10.73
C GLN A 64 -4.79 -0.44 -10.63
N ILE A 65 -5.94 -0.12 -10.02
CA ILE A 65 -7.11 -1.01 -9.92
C ILE A 65 -7.62 -1.37 -11.31
N ASN A 66 -7.74 -0.38 -12.20
CA ASN A 66 -8.17 -0.58 -13.58
C ASN A 66 -7.18 -1.40 -14.42
N ALA A 67 -5.92 -1.50 -14.00
CA ALA A 67 -4.92 -2.34 -14.64
C ALA A 67 -4.97 -3.81 -14.20
N PHE A 68 -5.72 -4.19 -13.16
CA PHE A 68 -5.83 -5.57 -12.72
C PHE A 68 -6.75 -6.40 -13.62
N LYS A 69 -6.29 -7.60 -14.01
CA LYS A 69 -7.11 -8.53 -14.82
C LYS A 69 -8.40 -8.95 -14.11
N HIS A 70 -8.35 -9.06 -12.78
CA HIS A 70 -9.44 -9.53 -11.94
C HIS A 70 -10.00 -8.41 -11.05
N LYS A 71 -10.09 -7.17 -11.56
CA LYS A 71 -10.48 -5.99 -10.77
C LYS A 71 -11.78 -6.20 -9.98
N ASP A 72 -12.82 -6.81 -10.58
CA ASP A 72 -14.12 -6.96 -9.92
C ASP A 72 -14.03 -7.89 -8.69
N LYS A 73 -13.15 -8.90 -8.76
CA LYS A 73 -12.86 -9.77 -7.61
C LYS A 73 -12.06 -9.05 -6.53
N VAL A 74 -11.13 -8.16 -6.90
CA VAL A 74 -10.39 -7.35 -5.92
C VAL A 74 -11.36 -6.43 -5.19
N LEU A 75 -12.23 -5.75 -5.93
CA LEU A 75 -13.22 -4.81 -5.38
C LEU A 75 -14.30 -5.48 -4.52
N SER A 76 -14.65 -6.73 -4.79
CA SER A 76 -15.61 -7.47 -3.94
C SER A 76 -15.01 -8.04 -2.67
N GLN A 77 -13.67 -8.11 -2.57
CA GLN A 77 -12.95 -8.71 -1.44
C GLN A 77 -12.19 -7.69 -0.59
N THR A 78 -12.17 -6.44 -1.02
CA THR A 78 -11.41 -5.36 -0.39
C THR A 78 -12.24 -4.07 -0.42
N SER A 79 -11.95 -3.15 0.48
CA SER A 79 -12.55 -1.80 0.52
C SER A 79 -11.78 -0.78 -0.34
N ILE A 80 -10.70 -1.16 -1.02
CA ILE A 80 -9.79 -0.22 -1.70
C ILE A 80 -10.49 0.68 -2.74
N GLY A 81 -11.56 0.16 -3.37
CA GLY A 81 -12.34 0.92 -4.35
C GLY A 81 -13.23 2.01 -3.77
N THR A 82 -13.52 1.95 -2.46
CA THR A 82 -14.31 2.95 -1.74
C THR A 82 -13.45 3.89 -0.89
N GLN A 83 -12.14 3.65 -0.81
CA GLN A 83 -11.20 4.50 -0.08
C GLN A 83 -10.81 5.72 -0.93
N ASP A 84 -11.44 6.85 -0.65
CA ASP A 84 -11.16 8.18 -1.22
C ASP A 84 -10.05 8.94 -0.47
N ARG A 85 -9.76 8.57 0.78
CA ARG A 85 -8.71 9.19 1.61
C ARG A 85 -7.35 9.21 0.89
N GLU A 86 -6.68 10.35 0.96
CA GLU A 86 -5.27 10.53 0.57
C GLU A 86 -4.48 10.95 1.80
N ILE A 87 -3.32 10.32 2.04
CA ILE A 87 -2.47 10.73 3.15
C ILE A 87 -1.73 12.03 2.80
N SER A 88 -1.63 12.92 3.77
CA SER A 88 -0.86 14.16 3.65
C SER A 88 0.65 13.90 3.71
N LEU A 89 1.45 14.88 3.30
CA LEU A 89 2.90 14.86 3.49
C LEU A 89 3.29 14.76 4.97
N TYR A 90 2.47 15.31 5.87
CA TYR A 90 2.72 15.27 7.31
C TYR A 90 2.53 13.85 7.87
N GLU A 91 1.41 13.20 7.53
CA GLU A 91 1.17 11.79 7.89
C GLU A 91 2.22 10.88 7.26
N LEU A 92 2.62 11.14 6.02
CA LEU A 92 3.70 10.40 5.39
C LEU A 92 5.00 10.51 6.20
N ALA A 93 5.39 11.71 6.62
CA ALA A 93 6.60 11.92 7.45
C ALA A 93 6.51 11.16 8.78
N GLN A 94 5.33 11.09 9.39
CA GLN A 94 5.09 10.28 10.58
C GLN A 94 5.29 8.78 10.31
N MET A 95 4.68 8.25 9.25
CA MET A 95 4.72 6.82 8.91
C MET A 95 6.09 6.33 8.41
N THR A 96 6.98 7.23 7.99
CA THR A 96 8.25 6.87 7.34
C THR A 96 9.49 7.31 8.11
N ARG A 97 9.39 8.32 8.98
CA ARG A 97 10.53 8.88 9.73
C ARG A 97 10.23 8.92 11.23
N ALA A 98 9.29 9.76 11.64
CA ALA A 98 9.10 10.05 13.06
C ALA A 98 8.59 8.84 13.87
N GLY A 99 7.61 8.11 13.35
CA GLY A 99 7.07 6.89 13.96
C GLY A 99 8.13 5.78 14.07
N PRO A 100 8.78 5.38 12.96
CA PRO A 100 9.86 4.41 13.00
C PRO A 100 10.99 4.80 13.95
N ALA A 101 11.48 6.04 13.92
CA ALA A 101 12.53 6.52 14.80
C ALA A 101 12.11 6.42 16.27
N LYS A 102 10.93 6.93 16.63
CA LYS A 102 10.40 6.85 18.00
C LYS A 102 10.26 5.40 18.49
N SER A 103 9.90 4.47 17.60
CA SER A 103 9.74 3.06 17.96
C SER A 103 11.06 2.33 18.21
N LEU A 104 12.18 2.86 17.70
CA LEU A 104 13.50 2.25 17.84
C LEU A 104 14.30 2.77 19.05
N GLY A 105 13.78 3.78 19.75
CA GLY A 105 14.44 4.45 20.88
C GLY A 105 15.26 5.66 20.46
#